data_AF-A0A2H1X3D8-F1
#
_entry.id   AF-A0A2H1X3D8-F1
#
_cell.length_a   1.000
_cell.length_b   1.000
_cell.length_c   1.000
_cell.angle_alpha   90.00
_cell.angle_beta   90.00
_cell.angle_gamma   90.00
#
_symmetry.space_group_name_H-M   'P 1'
#
loop_
_entity.id
_entity.type
_entity.pdbx_description
1 polymer ?
#
loop_
_entity_poly.entity_id
_entity_poly.type
_entity_poly.pdbx_seq_one_letter_code
_entity_poly.pdbx_strand_id
1 'polypeptide(L)' 'MELRRHKSGGTSFLTFWIFLLQMLGSARRGAEGHGRLMDPPARNSMWRFGFPNPVNYNDNELFCGGYAGN' A
#
# COMPACT_ATOMS: atom_id res chain seq x y z
N MET A 1 -24.90 -56.52 7.92
CA MET A 1 -23.51 -56.16 7.60
C MET A 1 -23.55 -54.82 6.86
N GLU A 2 -23.49 -53.72 7.60
CA GLU A 2 -23.53 -52.37 7.02
C GLU A 2 -22.16 -52.01 6.44
N LEU A 3 -22.10 -51.82 5.13
CA LEU A 3 -20.92 -51.34 4.44
C LEU A 3 -20.72 -49.86 4.79
N ARG A 4 -19.85 -49.59 5.75
CA ARG A 4 -19.36 -48.24 6.06
C ARG A 4 -18.60 -47.70 4.84
N ARG A 5 -19.27 -46.84 4.08
CA ARG A 5 -18.70 -46.14 2.92
C ARG A 5 -17.73 -45.07 3.42
N HIS A 6 -16.43 -45.37 3.39
CA HIS A 6 -15.37 -44.40 3.68
C HIS A 6 -15.38 -43.31 2.61
N LYS A 7 -15.73 -42.07 2.99
CA LYS A 7 -15.65 -40.91 2.09
C LYS A 7 -14.22 -40.37 2.14
N SER A 8 -13.40 -40.77 1.18
CA SER A 8 -12.03 -40.27 1.03
C SER A 8 -12.08 -38.77 0.72
N GLY A 9 -11.70 -37.93 1.68
CA GLY A 9 -11.52 -36.49 1.52
C GLY A 9 -10.23 -36.19 0.77
N GLY A 10 -10.24 -36.40 -0.55
CA GLY A 10 -9.16 -35.95 -1.42
C GLY A 10 -9.25 -34.44 -1.62
N THR A 11 -8.17 -33.71 -1.34
CA THR A 11 -8.05 -32.30 -1.69
C THR A 11 -8.30 -32.11 -3.19
N SER A 12 -9.37 -31.40 -3.53
CA SER A 12 -9.82 -31.23 -4.91
C SER A 12 -8.85 -30.36 -5.73
N PHE A 13 -8.73 -30.61 -7.02
CA PHE A 13 -8.02 -29.73 -7.97
C PHE A 13 -8.50 -28.26 -7.87
N LEU A 14 -9.77 -28.05 -7.51
CA LEU A 14 -10.34 -26.73 -7.22
C LEU A 14 -9.66 -26.04 -6.04
N THR A 15 -9.29 -26.77 -4.97
CA THR A 15 -8.65 -26.14 -3.81
C THR A 15 -7.26 -25.63 -4.18
N PHE A 16 -6.50 -26.39 -4.99
CA PHE A 16 -5.20 -25.94 -5.51
C PHE A 16 -5.32 -24.69 -6.38
N TRP A 17 -6.30 -24.65 -7.28
CA TRP A 17 -6.57 -23.47 -8.11
C TRP A 17 -6.95 -22.24 -7.29
N ILE A 18 -7.80 -22.41 -6.27
CA ILE A 18 -8.20 -21.34 -5.36
C ILE A 18 -7.00 -20.80 -4.57
N PHE A 19 -6.08 -21.66 -4.12
CA PHE A 19 -4.84 -21.23 -3.47
C PHE A 19 -3.91 -20.47 -4.42
N LEU A 20 -3.74 -20.95 -5.66
CA LEU A 20 -2.92 -20.29 -6.67
C LEU A 20 -3.44 -18.89 -7.01
N LEU A 21 -4.75 -18.75 -7.19
CA LEU A 21 -5.39 -17.45 -7.46
C LEU A 21 -5.23 -16.47 -6.29
N GLN A 22 -5.34 -16.94 -5.04
CA GLN A 22 -5.10 -16.11 -3.86
C GLN A 22 -3.64 -15.62 -3.78
N MET A 23 -2.67 -16.47 -4.15
CA MET A 23 -1.26 -16.09 -4.16
C MET A 23 -0.91 -15.11 -5.29
N LEU A 24 -1.46 -15.29 -6.50
CA LEU A 24 -1.25 -14.35 -7.61
C LEU A 24 -1.96 -13.01 -7.41
N GLY A 25 -3.13 -12.99 -6.76
CA GLY A 25 -3.89 -11.76 -6.49
C GLY A 25 -3.32 -10.90 -5.37
N SER A 26 -2.40 -11.45 -4.56
CA SER A 26 -1.82 -10.77 -3.40
C SER A 26 -0.59 -9.94 -3.76
N ALA A 27 -0.68 -9.12 -4.81
CA ALA A 27 0.31 -8.08 -5.04
C ALA A 27 0.27 -7.14 -3.83
N ARG A 28 1.28 -7.23 -2.95
CA ARG A 28 1.45 -6.30 -1.83
C ARG A 28 1.53 -4.90 -2.42
N ARG A 29 0.48 -4.10 -2.26
CA ARG A 29 0.54 -2.66 -2.54
C ARG A 29 1.49 -2.07 -1.50
N GLY A 30 2.75 -1.83 -1.90
CA GLY A 30 3.64 -0.99 -1.10
C GLY A 30 3.00 0.37 -0.89
N ALA A 31 3.24 0.99 0.26
CA ALA A 31 2.79 2.36 0.48
C ALA A 31 3.75 3.31 -0.27
N GLU A 32 3.22 4.16 -1.14
CA GLU A 32 3.95 5.29 -1.72
C GLU A 32 3.80 6.47 -0.75
N GLY A 33 4.70 6.55 0.22
CA GLY A 33 4.65 7.54 1.29
C GLY A 33 5.41 8.81 0.92
N HIS A 34 4.74 9.95 1.02
CA HIS A 34 5.35 11.28 0.97
C HIS A 34 5.48 11.88 2.37
N GLY A 35 6.49 12.70 2.59
CA GLY A 35 6.86 13.21 3.91
C GLY A 35 7.26 14.68 3.90
N ARG A 36 7.17 15.32 5.07
CA ARG A 36 7.53 16.72 5.31
C ARG A 36 7.99 16.91 6.74
N LEU A 37 8.89 17.88 6.96
CA LEU A 37 9.39 18.21 8.29
C LEU A 37 8.40 19.17 8.98
N MET A 38 7.81 18.70 10.09
CA MET A 38 6.81 19.44 10.85
C MET A 38 7.36 20.12 12.10
N ASP A 39 8.45 19.61 12.66
CA ASP A 39 9.10 20.16 13.85
C ASP A 39 10.64 20.12 13.70
N PRO A 40 11.32 21.29 13.61
CA PRO A 40 10.70 22.60 13.33
C PRO A 40 10.04 22.59 11.94
N PRO A 41 8.95 23.34 11.70
CA PRO A 41 8.27 23.30 10.41
C PRO A 41 9.19 23.81 9.30
N ALA A 42 9.37 23.00 8.25
CA ALA A 42 10.10 23.44 7.07
C ALA A 42 9.38 24.62 6.39
N ARG A 43 10.12 25.46 5.64
CA ARG A 43 9.60 26.70 5.04
C ARG A 43 8.32 26.51 4.21
N ASN A 44 8.20 25.37 3.55
CA ASN A 44 7.05 24.98 2.74
C ASN A 44 5.84 24.51 3.56
N SER A 45 6.02 24.09 4.81
CA SER A 45 4.96 23.64 5.73
C SER A 45 4.56 24.68 6.79
N MET A 46 5.29 25.79 6.89
CA MET A 46 5.04 26.86 7.86
C MET A 46 3.61 27.43 7.80
N TRP A 47 2.99 27.50 6.62
CA TRP A 47 1.64 28.07 6.45
C TRP A 47 0.58 27.33 7.28
N ARG A 48 0.81 26.03 7.58
CA ARG A 48 -0.07 25.22 8.42
C ARG A 48 -0.01 25.58 9.90
N PHE A 49 1.01 26.32 10.31
CA PHE A 49 1.22 26.80 11.67
C PHE A 49 0.92 28.31 11.82
N GLY A 50 0.30 28.93 10.81
CA GLY A 50 -0.14 30.33 10.87
C GLY A 50 0.92 31.37 10.51
N PHE A 51 2.07 30.97 9.97
CA PHE A 51 3.06 31.91 9.47
C PHE A 51 2.59 32.59 8.16
N PRO A 52 3.02 33.84 7.88
CA PRO A 52 2.62 34.59 6.69
C PRO A 52 3.44 34.19 5.45
N ASN A 53 3.41 32.91 5.08
CA ASN A 53 3.99 32.41 3.83
C ASN A 53 2.88 31.97 2.86
N PRO A 54 3.13 31.98 1.54
CA PRO A 54 2.20 31.43 0.57
C PRO A 54 1.84 29.98 0.90
N VAL A 55 0.55 29.65 0.76
CA VAL A 55 0.06 28.29 1.00
C VAL A 55 0.63 27.35 -0.06
N ASN A 56 1.29 26.29 0.39
CA ASN A 56 1.76 25.20 -0.46
C ASN A 56 1.08 23.90 -0.05
N TYR A 57 0.04 23.49 -0.79
CA TYR A 57 -0.65 22.24 -0.54
C TYR A 57 0.21 21.00 -0.83
N ASN A 58 1.27 21.15 -1.62
CA ASN A 58 2.19 20.11 -2.02
C ASN A 58 3.46 20.08 -1.16
N ASP A 59 3.34 20.43 0.12
CA ASP A 59 4.47 20.57 1.04
C ASP A 59 5.12 19.22 1.44
N ASN A 60 4.54 18.10 1.02
CA ASN A 60 5.06 16.73 1.17
C ASN A 60 5.83 16.23 -0.07
N GLU A 61 5.87 16.99 -1.16
CA GLU A 61 6.38 16.56 -2.47
C GLU A 61 7.66 17.29 -2.91
N LEU A 62 8.52 17.64 -1.96
CA LEU A 62 9.84 18.23 -2.26
C LEU A 62 10.90 17.15 -2.55
N PHE A 63 10.67 16.31 -3.56
CA PHE A 63 11.53 15.18 -3.94
C PHE A 63 12.46 15.49 -5.13
N CYS A 64 13.10 16.67 -5.09
CA CYS A 64 14.08 17.11 -6.09
C CYS A 64 13.54 17.24 -7.54
N GLY A 65 12.25 17.54 -7.69
CA GLY A 65 11.68 17.92 -8.99
C GLY A 65 11.09 16.77 -9.81
N GLY A 66 11.08 15.53 -9.31
CA GLY A 66 10.56 14.41 -10.09
C GLY A 66 11.50 13.24 -10.19
N TYR A 67 10.95 12.04 -10.44
CA TYR A 67 11.76 10.93 -10.98
C TYR A 67 12.20 11.20 -12.44
N ALA A 68 11.39 11.96 -13.20
CA ALA A 68 11.59 12.24 -14.62
C ALA A 68 12.31 13.57 -14.88
N GLY A 69 13.22 13.97 -13.98
CA GLY A 69 13.84 15.30 -13.97
C GLY A 69 14.32 15.77 -15.35
N ASN A 70 13.84 16.96 -15.73
CA ASN A 70 14.28 17.77 -16.85
C ASN A 70 15.34 18.78 -16.43
#